data_AF-A0A5D0I4C7-F1
#
_entry.id   AF-A0A5D0I4C7-F1
#
_cell.length_a   1.000
_cell.length_b   1.000
_cell.length_c   1.000
_cell.angle_alpha   90.00
_cell.angle_beta   90.00
_cell.angle_gamma   90.00
#
_symmetry.space_group_name_H-M   'P 1'
#
loop_
_entity.id
_entity.type
_entity.pdbx_description
1 polymer ?
#
loop_
_entity_poly.entity_id
_entity_poly.type
_entity_poly.pdbx_seq_one_letter_code
_entity_poly.pdbx_strand_id
1 'polypeptide(L)'
;MNTIKSALLITLALSLQQSISQTSSYQFAKETTLSKLDPYYKRFYYVYSAKHIEIEFPIYDTIEKPSEKYKALRNNLAKVQRDSTNYVTQINKHKKINSICEYISVYLNSKSSFKFKKYHLIEAQKIANEYNIDKLIYADKTFNEENRKSFNSIKGKLDDYLIGISYEISTQFPIEEDDKIFKHLKGIRYQLKTTNKTTKQIIETGTEKRRILITGDRIKDFENISGLYDNIGEFHVLDANINGFVKGQLINKDSIINKSEIKSTRIYGPIYPVLKNRETNEYFYTDYDFLREFGVNNVMREYVELLKRNGFPSRFDGDILYIKTSKGEVRATYDIYEQVKKNNFNYINEISRSIIRFKQLVKQSKPLIDKLASHYNAHKNFTMTTSRLTTWKNDAKKGQEILNQIKSLKGNEEEISDYFLRKIDNTTAEIYIEFLEVLNGTKVVLGM
;
A
#
# COMPACT_ATOMS: atom_id res chain seq x y z
N MET A 1 -4.93 -23.19 -9.69
CA MET A 1 -5.86 -23.15 -8.54
C MET A 1 -5.31 -23.79 -7.25
N ASN A 2 -4.00 -24.08 -7.14
CA ASN A 2 -3.37 -24.61 -5.90
C ASN A 2 -2.43 -23.63 -5.21
N THR A 3 -2.25 -22.41 -5.74
CA THR A 3 -1.38 -21.37 -5.17
C THR A 3 -2.09 -20.43 -4.19
N ILE A 4 -3.43 -20.47 -4.14
CA ILE A 4 -4.24 -19.63 -3.24
C ILE A 4 -4.41 -20.29 -1.85
N LYS A 5 -4.21 -21.61 -1.74
CA LYS A 5 -4.26 -22.31 -0.45
C LYS A 5 -2.97 -22.16 0.39
N SER A 6 -1.83 -21.88 -0.25
CA SER A 6 -0.56 -21.66 0.46
C SER A 6 -0.43 -20.27 1.07
N ALA A 7 -1.08 -19.25 0.50
CA ALA A 7 -1.14 -17.90 1.09
C ALA A 7 -1.99 -17.85 2.37
N LEU A 8 -3.01 -18.71 2.48
CA LEU A 8 -3.87 -18.82 3.66
C LEU A 8 -3.19 -19.53 4.85
N LEU A 9 -2.20 -20.40 4.58
CA LEU A 9 -1.38 -21.04 5.63
C LEU A 9 -0.32 -20.08 6.19
N ILE A 10 0.16 -19.12 5.40
CA ILE A 10 1.09 -18.08 5.86
C ILE A 10 0.37 -17.04 6.73
N THR A 11 -0.93 -16.81 6.52
CA THR A 11 -1.73 -15.96 7.41
C THR A 11 -2.06 -16.63 8.74
N LEU A 12 -2.14 -17.98 8.80
CA LEU A 12 -2.20 -18.73 10.05
C LEU A 12 -0.83 -18.87 10.75
N ALA A 13 0.29 -18.76 10.02
CA ALA A 13 1.62 -18.69 10.64
C ALA A 13 1.87 -17.33 11.32
N LEU A 14 1.27 -16.25 10.81
CA LEU A 14 1.27 -14.93 11.46
C LEU A 14 0.39 -14.87 12.73
N SER A 15 -0.66 -15.71 12.84
CA SER A 15 -1.42 -15.83 14.09
C SER A 15 -0.72 -16.67 15.16
N LEU A 16 0.32 -17.43 14.82
CA LEU A 16 1.22 -18.06 15.78
C LEU A 16 2.35 -17.13 16.26
N GLN A 17 2.62 -16.01 15.58
CA GLN A 17 3.41 -14.92 16.16
C GLN A 17 2.64 -14.18 17.29
N GLN A 18 1.31 -14.31 17.36
CA GLN A 18 0.52 -13.79 18.48
C GLN A 18 0.58 -14.67 19.74
N SER A 19 1.07 -15.91 19.67
CA SER A 19 1.16 -16.78 20.85
C SER A 19 2.39 -16.53 21.74
N ILE A 20 3.32 -15.65 21.36
CA ILE A 20 4.49 -15.31 22.18
C ILE A 20 4.84 -13.81 22.04
N SER A 21 3.85 -12.91 22.11
CA SER A 21 4.09 -11.72 22.94
C SER A 21 4.02 -12.23 24.36
N GLN A 22 5.13 -12.79 24.85
CA GLN A 22 5.28 -12.95 26.29
C GLN A 22 5.22 -11.53 26.83
N THR A 23 4.05 -11.18 27.34
CA THR A 23 3.83 -9.95 28.10
C THR A 23 4.86 -10.02 29.22
N SER A 24 5.99 -9.34 29.02
CA SER A 24 7.06 -9.36 29.99
C SER A 24 6.49 -8.69 31.23
N SER A 25 6.38 -9.47 32.30
CA SER A 25 5.86 -8.96 33.55
C SER A 25 7.00 -8.51 34.44
N TYR A 26 6.82 -7.36 35.06
CA TYR A 26 7.78 -6.73 35.94
C TYR A 26 7.18 -6.66 37.34
N GLN A 27 7.97 -7.05 38.34
CA GLN A 27 7.65 -6.82 39.73
C GLN A 27 8.42 -5.59 40.22
N PHE A 28 7.71 -4.63 40.79
CA PHE A 28 8.28 -3.47 41.47
C PHE A 28 8.04 -3.62 42.96
N ALA A 29 9.11 -3.76 43.72
CA ALA A 29 9.07 -3.87 45.17
C ALA A 29 9.40 -2.53 45.80
N LYS A 30 8.64 -2.12 46.82
CA LYS A 30 8.77 -0.81 47.47
C LYS A 30 10.19 -0.60 48.01
N GLU A 31 10.79 -1.65 48.55
CA GLU A 31 12.12 -1.65 49.14
C GLU A 31 13.22 -1.38 48.09
N THR A 32 13.09 -1.97 46.90
CA THR A 32 14.00 -1.73 45.77
C THR A 32 13.86 -0.30 45.25
N THR A 33 12.63 0.23 45.22
CA THR A 33 12.36 1.61 44.80
C THR A 33 12.92 2.63 45.79
N LEU A 34 12.70 2.43 47.09
CA LEU A 34 13.21 3.32 48.14
C LEU A 34 14.74 3.30 48.26
N SER A 35 15.37 2.13 48.17
CA SER A 35 16.84 2.00 48.27
C SER A 35 17.59 2.62 47.08
N LYS A 36 16.94 2.74 45.92
CA LYS A 36 17.50 3.32 44.69
C LYS A 36 17.10 4.79 44.47
N LEU A 37 16.18 5.34 45.26
CA LEU A 37 15.76 6.75 45.28
C LEU A 37 16.80 7.70 45.94
N ASP A 38 18.07 7.28 46.02
CA ASP A 38 19.17 8.05 46.63
C ASP A 38 19.25 9.47 46.00
N PRO A 39 19.23 10.56 46.82
CA PRO A 39 19.21 11.95 46.34
C PRO A 39 20.33 12.35 45.36
N TYR A 40 21.38 11.55 45.24
CA TYR A 40 22.53 11.82 44.37
C TYR A 40 22.31 11.46 42.89
N TYR A 41 21.38 10.55 42.57
CA TYR A 41 21.08 10.19 41.18
C TYR A 41 20.03 11.14 40.60
N LYS A 42 20.48 12.32 40.16
CA LYS A 42 19.74 13.24 39.27
C LYS A 42 19.47 12.64 37.87
N ARG A 43 19.22 11.33 37.75
CA ARG A 43 18.65 10.76 36.54
C ARG A 43 17.15 10.93 36.62
N PHE A 44 16.66 11.86 35.81
CA PHE A 44 15.26 12.14 35.64
C PHE A 44 14.61 11.00 34.83
N TYR A 45 14.35 9.85 35.46
CA TYR A 45 13.60 8.77 34.82
C TYR A 45 12.27 9.30 34.30
N TYR A 46 11.96 8.96 33.06
CA TYR A 46 10.80 9.46 32.34
C TYR A 46 9.63 8.50 32.53
N VAL A 47 9.01 8.57 33.71
CA VAL A 47 7.77 7.85 34.00
C VAL A 47 6.59 8.82 33.95
N TYR A 48 5.61 8.49 33.13
CA TYR A 48 4.36 9.24 33.00
C TYR A 48 3.20 8.31 33.29
N SER A 49 2.17 8.83 33.95
CA SER A 49 0.88 8.15 33.98
C SER A 49 0.33 8.05 32.56
N ALA A 50 -0.50 7.04 32.30
CA ALA A 50 -1.25 6.92 31.06
C ALA A 50 -2.68 6.48 31.39
N LYS A 51 -3.63 6.91 30.55
CA LYS A 51 -5.04 6.55 30.74
C LYS A 51 -5.76 6.45 29.41
N HIS A 52 -6.79 5.61 29.40
CA HIS A 52 -7.72 5.60 28.30
C HIS A 52 -8.69 6.77 28.43
N ILE A 53 -8.90 7.47 27.33
CA ILE A 53 -9.95 8.48 27.20
C ILE A 53 -10.77 8.21 25.94
N GLU A 54 -11.99 8.71 25.93
CA GLU A 54 -12.87 8.67 24.76
C GLU A 54 -12.80 10.02 24.05
N ILE A 55 -12.46 10.00 22.76
CA ILE A 55 -12.45 11.19 21.90
C ILE A 55 -13.36 10.97 20.71
N GLU A 56 -14.12 12.00 20.35
CA GLU A 56 -14.90 12.07 19.13
C GLU A 56 -14.02 12.51 17.95
N PHE A 57 -14.00 11.70 16.90
CA PHE A 57 -13.32 11.99 15.63
C PHE A 57 -14.37 12.22 14.54
N PRO A 58 -14.22 13.26 13.69
CA PRO A 58 -15.12 13.48 12.58
C PRO A 58 -14.97 12.39 11.52
N ILE A 59 -16.09 11.89 11.02
CA ILE A 59 -16.19 10.99 9.87
C ILE A 59 -16.52 11.84 8.65
N TYR A 60 -15.79 11.61 7.56
CA TYR A 60 -15.99 12.31 6.30
C TYR A 60 -16.44 11.35 5.22
N ASP A 61 -17.45 11.74 4.46
CA ASP A 61 -17.83 11.06 3.22
C ASP A 61 -17.64 11.98 2.01
N THR A 62 -17.49 11.34 0.86
CA THR A 62 -17.48 12.03 -0.43
C THR A 62 -18.86 11.93 -1.06
N ILE A 63 -19.53 13.07 -1.19
CA ILE A 63 -20.82 13.16 -1.90
C ILE A 63 -20.64 13.77 -3.29
N GLU A 64 -21.47 13.35 -4.22
CA GLU A 64 -21.56 13.95 -5.55
C GLU A 64 -22.65 15.02 -5.59
N LYS A 65 -22.28 16.26 -5.91
CA LYS A 65 -23.23 17.35 -6.14
C LYS A 65 -23.26 17.76 -7.61
N PRO A 66 -24.39 18.25 -8.14
CA PRO A 66 -24.45 18.83 -9.47
C PRO A 66 -23.43 19.96 -9.65
N SER A 67 -22.67 19.91 -10.74
CA SER A 67 -21.65 20.93 -11.07
C SER A 67 -22.31 22.25 -11.45
N GLU A 68 -22.00 23.32 -10.71
CA GLU A 68 -22.49 24.68 -11.03
C GLU A 68 -21.99 25.16 -12.40
N LYS A 69 -20.76 24.79 -12.78
CA LYS A 69 -20.23 25.06 -14.11
C LYS A 69 -21.06 24.37 -15.20
N TYR A 70 -21.45 23.11 -14.99
CA TYR A 70 -22.30 22.38 -15.93
C TYR A 70 -23.70 23.00 -16.05
N LYS A 71 -24.31 23.37 -14.90
CA LYS A 71 -25.61 24.08 -14.88
C LYS A 71 -25.54 25.40 -15.64
N ALA A 72 -24.51 26.21 -15.40
CA ALA A 72 -24.32 27.49 -16.08
C ALA A 72 -24.21 27.33 -17.60
N LEU A 73 -23.44 26.34 -18.08
CA LEU A 73 -23.32 26.03 -19.50
C LEU A 73 -24.67 25.59 -20.12
N ARG A 74 -25.46 24.78 -19.40
CA ARG A 74 -26.78 24.34 -19.86
C ARG A 74 -27.76 25.51 -19.97
N ASN A 75 -27.74 26.40 -18.98
CA ASN A 75 -28.56 27.61 -18.99
C ASN A 75 -28.14 28.57 -20.11
N ASN A 76 -26.83 28.71 -20.35
CA ASN A 76 -26.32 29.51 -21.46
C ASN A 76 -26.76 28.95 -22.82
N LEU A 77 -26.67 27.63 -23.02
CA LEU A 77 -27.16 26.99 -24.25
C LEU A 77 -28.64 27.31 -24.48
N ALA A 78 -29.48 27.13 -23.47
CA ALA A 78 -30.92 27.40 -23.56
C ALA A 78 -31.25 28.89 -23.75
N LYS A 79 -30.38 29.79 -23.29
CA LYS A 79 -30.51 31.23 -23.49
C LYS A 79 -30.17 31.61 -24.94
N VAL A 80 -29.01 31.21 -25.44
CA VAL A 80 -28.57 31.49 -26.82
C VAL A 80 -29.56 30.93 -27.85
N GLN A 81 -30.16 29.76 -27.58
CA GLN A 81 -31.18 29.18 -28.43
C GLN A 81 -32.49 29.98 -28.45
N ARG A 82 -32.87 30.62 -27.33
CA ARG A 82 -34.09 31.45 -27.25
C ARG A 82 -33.89 32.84 -27.83
N ASP A 83 -32.75 33.46 -27.53
CA ASP A 83 -32.49 34.86 -27.87
C ASP A 83 -32.10 35.05 -29.35
N SER A 84 -31.83 33.96 -30.08
CA SER A 84 -31.52 34.01 -31.51
C SER A 84 -32.76 33.79 -32.38
N THR A 85 -33.41 34.89 -32.76
CA THR A 85 -34.51 34.90 -33.75
C THR A 85 -34.09 34.26 -35.07
N ASN A 86 -32.83 34.45 -35.50
CA ASN A 86 -32.30 33.83 -36.71
C ASN A 86 -32.22 32.30 -36.55
N TYR A 87 -31.69 31.79 -35.43
CA TYR A 87 -31.60 30.35 -35.17
C TYR A 87 -32.99 29.68 -35.17
N VAL A 88 -33.95 30.27 -34.47
CA VAL A 88 -35.34 29.75 -34.43
C VAL A 88 -35.96 29.77 -35.82
N THR A 89 -35.77 30.86 -36.59
CA THR A 89 -36.26 30.99 -37.96
C THR A 89 -35.66 29.94 -38.89
N GLN A 90 -34.36 29.71 -38.84
CA GLN A 90 -33.68 28.71 -39.69
C GLN A 90 -34.05 27.27 -39.32
N ILE A 91 -34.20 26.95 -38.03
CA ILE A 91 -34.70 25.64 -37.59
C ILE A 91 -36.13 25.41 -38.07
N ASN A 92 -36.99 26.42 -37.98
CA ASN A 92 -38.37 26.32 -38.45
C ASN A 92 -38.43 26.20 -39.99
N LYS A 93 -37.61 26.96 -40.71
CA LYS A 93 -37.43 26.83 -42.17
C LYS A 93 -37.01 25.40 -42.53
N HIS A 94 -36.00 24.86 -41.87
CA HIS A 94 -35.53 23.49 -42.14
C HIS A 94 -36.59 22.42 -41.81
N LYS A 95 -37.33 22.57 -40.70
CA LYS A 95 -38.46 21.66 -40.39
C LYS A 95 -39.51 21.68 -41.50
N LYS A 96 -39.87 22.87 -41.99
CA LYS A 96 -40.81 23.01 -43.11
C LYS A 96 -40.26 22.37 -44.38
N ILE A 97 -39.01 22.64 -44.74
CA ILE A 97 -38.34 22.01 -45.90
C ILE A 97 -38.33 20.48 -45.76
N ASN A 98 -38.01 19.93 -44.58
CA ASN A 98 -38.02 18.49 -44.35
C ASN A 98 -39.41 17.84 -44.43
N SER A 99 -40.49 18.60 -44.22
CA SER A 99 -41.84 18.05 -44.43
C SER A 99 -42.12 17.68 -45.90
N ILE A 100 -41.33 18.19 -46.86
CA ILE A 100 -41.32 17.70 -48.25
C ILE A 100 -41.04 16.19 -48.28
N CYS A 101 -40.05 15.71 -47.50
CA CYS A 101 -39.72 14.28 -47.42
C CYS A 101 -40.88 13.46 -46.86
N GLU A 102 -41.61 13.99 -45.88
CA GLU A 102 -42.79 13.35 -45.32
C GLU A 102 -43.90 13.22 -46.38
N TYR A 103 -44.21 14.30 -47.11
CA TYR A 103 -45.19 14.26 -48.20
C TYR A 103 -44.80 13.32 -49.34
N ILE A 104 -43.51 13.30 -49.73
CA ILE A 104 -42.98 12.36 -50.72
C ILE A 104 -43.15 10.92 -50.23
N SER A 105 -42.77 10.63 -48.99
CA SER A 105 -42.91 9.30 -48.39
C SER A 105 -44.37 8.83 -48.37
N VAL A 106 -45.30 9.72 -47.97
CA VAL A 106 -46.73 9.41 -47.98
C VAL A 106 -47.23 9.12 -49.41
N TYR A 107 -46.78 9.89 -50.41
CA TYR A 107 -47.11 9.65 -51.81
C TYR A 107 -46.61 8.28 -52.31
N LEU A 108 -45.33 7.96 -52.06
CA LEU A 108 -44.71 6.72 -52.51
C LEU A 108 -45.36 5.49 -51.87
N ASN A 109 -45.65 5.58 -50.56
CA ASN A 109 -46.20 4.45 -49.79
C ASN A 109 -47.72 4.30 -49.89
N SER A 110 -48.43 5.28 -50.45
CA SER A 110 -49.89 5.21 -50.59
C SER A 110 -50.32 4.23 -51.70
N LYS A 111 -51.20 3.29 -51.32
CA LYS A 111 -51.89 2.36 -52.24
C LYS A 111 -53.05 2.99 -53.01
N SER A 112 -53.38 4.25 -52.72
CA SER A 112 -54.47 4.97 -53.39
C SER A 112 -54.13 5.26 -54.85
N SER A 113 -55.16 5.43 -55.69
CA SER A 113 -54.93 5.80 -57.09
C SER A 113 -54.23 7.16 -57.19
N PHE A 114 -53.46 7.36 -58.26
CA PHE A 114 -52.67 8.58 -58.49
C PHE A 114 -53.52 9.86 -58.31
N LYS A 115 -54.79 9.83 -58.75
CA LYS A 115 -55.72 10.96 -58.64
C LYS A 115 -55.87 11.46 -57.20
N PHE A 116 -55.83 10.58 -56.21
CA PHE A 116 -56.02 10.93 -54.79
C PHE A 116 -54.69 11.25 -54.09
N LYS A 117 -53.63 10.47 -54.36
CA LYS A 117 -52.35 10.68 -53.68
C LYS A 117 -51.52 11.84 -54.23
N LYS A 118 -51.80 12.31 -55.45
CA LYS A 118 -51.07 13.44 -56.07
C LYS A 118 -51.11 14.74 -55.25
N TYR A 119 -52.11 14.92 -54.38
CA TYR A 119 -52.20 16.07 -53.48
C TYR A 119 -50.94 16.21 -52.59
N HIS A 120 -50.33 15.11 -52.16
CA HIS A 120 -49.08 15.18 -51.38
C HIS A 120 -47.92 15.75 -52.20
N LEU A 121 -47.85 15.47 -53.50
CA LEU A 121 -46.84 16.09 -54.38
C LEU A 121 -47.13 17.57 -54.63
N ILE A 122 -48.40 17.97 -54.64
CA ILE A 122 -48.80 19.38 -54.71
C ILE A 122 -48.34 20.13 -53.45
N GLU A 123 -48.59 19.58 -52.26
CA GLU A 123 -48.15 20.20 -51.00
C GLU A 123 -46.62 20.24 -50.87
N ALA A 124 -45.94 19.15 -51.27
CA ALA A 124 -44.48 19.13 -51.36
C ALA A 124 -43.94 20.22 -52.30
N GLN A 125 -44.54 20.39 -53.49
CA GLN A 125 -44.15 21.41 -54.46
C GLN A 125 -44.43 22.83 -53.96
N LYS A 126 -45.54 23.07 -53.25
CA LYS A 126 -45.82 24.38 -52.67
C LYS A 126 -44.74 24.80 -51.68
N ILE A 127 -44.29 23.88 -50.82
CA ILE A 127 -43.21 24.14 -49.86
C ILE A 127 -41.89 24.34 -50.61
N ALA A 128 -41.63 23.52 -51.64
CA ALA A 128 -40.44 23.71 -52.47
C ALA A 128 -40.42 25.11 -53.12
N ASN A 129 -41.55 25.57 -53.65
CA ASN A 129 -41.69 26.91 -54.23
C ASN A 129 -41.53 28.01 -53.17
N GLU A 130 -42.12 27.85 -51.97
CA GLU A 130 -41.98 28.81 -50.84
C GLU A 130 -40.51 29.04 -50.47
N TYR A 131 -39.67 28.01 -50.62
CA TYR A 131 -38.25 28.02 -50.22
C TYR A 131 -37.26 28.00 -51.40
N ASN A 132 -37.71 28.23 -52.64
CA ASN A 132 -36.89 28.22 -53.86
C ASN A 132 -36.08 26.92 -54.06
N ILE A 133 -36.72 25.77 -53.82
CA ILE A 133 -36.15 24.44 -54.06
C ILE A 133 -36.54 24.00 -55.48
N ASP A 134 -35.76 24.44 -56.45
CA ASP A 134 -36.04 24.22 -57.89
C ASP A 134 -35.90 22.76 -58.32
N LYS A 135 -35.32 21.93 -57.45
CA LYS A 135 -35.05 20.52 -57.74
C LYS A 135 -36.28 19.63 -57.70
N LEU A 136 -37.33 19.98 -56.94
CA LEU A 136 -38.59 19.24 -56.92
C LEU A 136 -39.51 19.78 -58.03
N ILE A 137 -40.02 18.87 -58.86
CA ILE A 137 -40.82 19.19 -60.05
C ILE A 137 -42.04 18.28 -60.06
N TYR A 138 -43.18 18.84 -59.69
CA TYR A 138 -44.50 18.27 -59.90
C TYR A 138 -45.37 19.27 -60.67
N ALA A 139 -46.04 18.81 -61.72
CA ALA A 139 -46.94 19.61 -62.53
C ALA A 139 -48.07 18.78 -63.16
N ASP A 140 -49.27 19.36 -63.26
CA ASP A 140 -50.38 18.81 -64.02
C ASP A 140 -51.21 19.91 -64.70
N LYS A 141 -52.38 19.56 -65.27
CA LYS A 141 -53.25 20.53 -65.94
C LYS A 141 -53.85 21.59 -65.02
N THR A 142 -53.77 21.38 -63.71
CA THR A 142 -54.42 22.20 -62.67
C THR A 142 -53.41 22.85 -61.72
N PHE A 143 -52.12 22.52 -61.83
CA PHE A 143 -51.08 22.99 -60.92
C PHE A 143 -49.71 23.02 -61.62
N ASN A 144 -49.00 24.15 -61.51
CA ASN A 144 -47.64 24.35 -62.05
C ASN A 144 -47.54 24.05 -63.55
N GLU A 145 -48.49 24.54 -64.35
CA GLU A 145 -48.63 24.18 -65.76
C GLU A 145 -47.40 24.57 -66.60
N GLU A 146 -46.69 25.65 -66.25
CA GLU A 146 -45.45 26.06 -66.91
C GLU A 146 -44.36 24.96 -66.88
N ASN A 147 -44.32 24.15 -65.81
CA ASN A 147 -43.33 23.09 -65.63
C ASN A 147 -43.78 21.73 -66.14
N ARG A 148 -44.93 21.66 -66.83
CA ARG A 148 -45.52 20.40 -67.30
C ARG A 148 -44.63 19.66 -68.29
N LYS A 149 -43.84 20.37 -69.11
CA LYS A 149 -42.84 19.77 -70.01
C LYS A 149 -41.74 19.07 -69.22
N SER A 150 -41.21 19.72 -68.19
CA SER A 150 -40.18 19.19 -67.29
C SER A 150 -40.69 18.04 -66.43
N PHE A 151 -41.96 18.07 -66.00
CA PHE A 151 -42.57 16.94 -65.31
C PHE A 151 -42.77 15.74 -66.23
N ASN A 152 -43.21 15.95 -67.47
CA ASN A 152 -43.44 14.88 -68.42
C ASN A 152 -42.15 14.11 -68.76
N SER A 153 -40.98 14.75 -68.74
CA SER A 153 -39.69 14.07 -68.99
C SER A 153 -39.28 13.13 -67.85
N ILE A 154 -39.73 13.39 -66.61
CA ILE A 154 -39.43 12.54 -65.44
C ILE A 154 -40.55 11.57 -65.07
N LYS A 155 -41.76 11.73 -65.63
CA LYS A 155 -42.97 10.97 -65.27
C LYS A 155 -42.80 9.45 -65.32
N GLY A 156 -42.01 8.94 -66.28
CA GLY A 156 -41.73 7.50 -66.40
C GLY A 156 -40.80 6.92 -65.33
N LYS A 157 -40.12 7.78 -64.56
CA LYS A 157 -39.20 7.43 -63.46
C LYS A 157 -39.50 8.26 -62.20
N LEU A 158 -40.77 8.60 -62.00
CA LEU A 158 -41.19 9.55 -60.97
C LEU A 158 -40.79 9.10 -59.57
N ASP A 159 -40.96 7.81 -59.24
CA ASP A 159 -40.70 7.31 -57.90
C ASP A 159 -39.18 7.38 -57.56
N ASP A 160 -38.31 6.95 -58.48
CA ASP A 160 -36.85 7.04 -58.33
C ASP A 160 -36.39 8.50 -58.17
N TYR A 161 -36.96 9.40 -58.97
CA TYR A 161 -36.70 10.83 -58.88
C TYR A 161 -37.09 11.39 -57.50
N LEU A 162 -38.28 11.06 -57.00
CA LEU A 162 -38.75 11.52 -55.70
C LEU A 162 -37.90 10.98 -54.53
N ILE A 163 -37.44 9.73 -54.62
CA ILE A 163 -36.50 9.13 -53.65
C ILE A 163 -35.19 9.93 -53.63
N GLY A 164 -34.63 10.24 -54.81
CA GLY A 164 -33.42 11.06 -54.93
C GLY A 164 -33.57 12.45 -54.31
N ILE A 165 -34.69 13.14 -54.59
CA ILE A 165 -34.99 14.46 -54.00
C ILE A 165 -35.14 14.37 -52.48
N SER A 166 -35.84 13.36 -51.96
CA SER A 166 -36.00 13.17 -50.52
C SER A 166 -34.65 12.95 -49.82
N TYR A 167 -33.73 12.21 -50.44
CA TYR A 167 -32.39 12.00 -49.91
C TYR A 167 -31.59 13.32 -49.88
N GLU A 168 -31.58 14.06 -50.99
CA GLU A 168 -30.88 15.35 -51.08
C GLU A 168 -31.39 16.36 -50.05
N ILE A 169 -32.71 16.47 -49.87
CA ILE A 169 -33.30 17.37 -48.86
C ILE A 169 -32.93 16.93 -47.45
N SER A 170 -33.00 15.63 -47.14
CA SER A 170 -32.73 15.11 -45.79
C SER A 170 -31.27 15.26 -45.34
N THR A 171 -30.34 15.40 -46.28
CA THR A 171 -28.91 15.54 -46.01
C THR A 171 -28.44 16.98 -45.93
N GLN A 172 -29.30 17.95 -46.27
CA GLN A 172 -28.98 19.37 -46.09
C GLN A 172 -29.03 19.74 -44.60
N PHE A 173 -27.95 20.34 -44.10
CA PHE A 173 -27.95 20.87 -42.74
C PHE A 173 -28.82 22.13 -42.63
N PRO A 174 -29.53 22.35 -41.50
CA PRO A 174 -30.49 23.45 -41.33
C PRO A 174 -29.92 24.87 -41.47
N ILE A 175 -28.60 25.08 -41.38
CA ILE A 175 -27.97 26.41 -41.28
C ILE A 175 -26.59 26.37 -41.94
N GLU A 176 -26.21 27.44 -42.64
CA GLU A 176 -24.86 27.66 -43.16
C GLU A 176 -23.80 27.66 -42.04
N GLU A 177 -22.65 27.03 -42.28
CA GLU A 177 -21.60 26.84 -41.26
C GLU A 177 -20.96 28.15 -40.74
N ASP A 178 -21.17 29.27 -41.45
CA ASP A 178 -20.56 30.57 -41.14
C ASP A 178 -21.36 31.49 -40.21
N ASP A 179 -22.55 31.07 -39.77
CA ASP A 179 -23.30 31.82 -38.76
C ASP A 179 -22.56 31.84 -37.40
N LYS A 180 -22.23 33.05 -36.92
CA LYS A 180 -21.53 33.27 -35.64
C LYS A 180 -22.26 32.66 -34.44
N ILE A 181 -23.59 32.65 -34.46
CA ILE A 181 -24.43 32.07 -33.41
C ILE A 181 -24.30 30.54 -33.43
N PHE A 182 -24.22 29.95 -34.62
CA PHE A 182 -24.02 28.50 -34.77
C PHE A 182 -22.63 28.07 -34.27
N LYS A 183 -21.56 28.79 -34.64
CA LYS A 183 -20.20 28.56 -34.11
C LYS A 183 -20.18 28.66 -32.58
N HIS A 184 -20.90 29.64 -32.01
CA HIS A 184 -21.05 29.78 -30.56
C HIS A 184 -21.80 28.61 -29.91
N LEU A 185 -22.94 28.19 -30.47
CA LEU A 185 -23.71 27.03 -29.99
C LEU A 185 -22.91 25.72 -30.05
N LYS A 186 -22.13 25.52 -31.12
CA LYS A 186 -21.22 24.37 -31.27
C LYS A 186 -20.16 24.36 -30.16
N GLY A 187 -19.61 25.53 -29.82
CA GLY A 187 -18.69 25.71 -28.70
C GLY A 187 -19.31 25.34 -27.34
N ILE A 188 -20.50 25.84 -27.04
CA ILE A 188 -21.20 25.52 -25.78
C ILE A 188 -21.51 24.02 -25.68
N ARG A 189 -21.97 23.40 -26.77
CA ARG A 189 -22.25 21.94 -26.82
C ARG A 189 -21.00 21.10 -26.57
N TYR A 190 -19.87 21.51 -27.15
CA TYR A 190 -18.59 20.84 -26.90
C TYR A 190 -18.19 20.94 -25.43
N GLN A 191 -18.29 22.14 -24.84
CA GLN A 191 -18.00 22.37 -23.41
C GLN A 191 -18.93 21.54 -22.50
N LEU A 192 -20.21 21.38 -22.85
CA LEU A 192 -21.14 20.53 -22.12
C LEU A 192 -20.77 19.04 -22.17
N LYS A 193 -20.18 18.57 -23.28
CA LYS A 193 -19.73 17.18 -23.43
C LYS A 193 -18.52 16.87 -22.56
N THR A 194 -17.63 17.85 -22.38
CA THR A 194 -16.34 17.66 -21.68
C THR A 194 -16.37 18.11 -20.21
N THR A 195 -17.39 18.86 -19.78
CA THR A 195 -17.54 19.29 -18.39
C THR A 195 -18.23 18.22 -17.55
N ASN A 196 -17.61 17.83 -16.42
CA ASN A 196 -18.21 16.88 -15.48
C ASN A 196 -19.57 17.38 -14.97
N LYS A 197 -20.56 16.47 -14.99
CA LYS A 197 -21.93 16.74 -14.53
C LYS A 197 -22.01 16.91 -13.01
N THR A 198 -21.15 16.20 -12.29
CA THR A 198 -21.06 16.25 -10.84
C THR A 198 -19.67 16.68 -10.39
N THR A 199 -19.61 17.28 -9.20
CA THR A 199 -18.38 17.58 -8.47
C THR A 199 -18.41 16.81 -7.16
N LYS A 200 -17.27 16.24 -6.78
CA LYS A 200 -17.09 15.57 -5.49
C LYS A 200 -16.87 16.62 -4.40
N GLN A 201 -17.59 16.51 -3.31
CA GLN A 201 -17.41 17.33 -2.12
C GLN A 201 -17.22 16.40 -0.92
N ILE A 202 -16.19 16.68 -0.12
CA ILE A 202 -16.01 16.03 1.17
C ILE A 202 -16.88 16.76 2.18
N ILE A 203 -17.76 16.03 2.87
CA ILE A 203 -18.59 16.55 3.95
C ILE A 203 -18.38 15.70 5.20
N GLU A 204 -18.46 16.34 6.36
CA GLU A 204 -18.54 15.62 7.63
C GLU A 204 -19.93 14.99 7.74
N THR A 205 -20.00 13.67 7.91
CA THR A 205 -21.26 12.91 7.98
C THR A 205 -21.61 12.43 9.39
N GLY A 206 -20.68 12.58 10.33
CA GLY A 206 -20.92 12.30 11.74
C GLY A 206 -19.63 12.29 12.54
N THR A 207 -19.72 11.79 13.76
CA THR A 207 -18.56 11.57 14.63
C THR A 207 -18.52 10.11 15.07
N GLU A 208 -17.32 9.58 15.20
CA GLU A 208 -17.10 8.30 15.87
C GLU A 208 -16.31 8.49 17.15
N LYS A 209 -16.74 7.78 18.17
CA LYS A 209 -16.05 7.73 19.46
C LYS A 209 -14.97 6.67 19.39
N ARG A 210 -13.73 7.07 19.62
CA ARG A 210 -12.60 6.15 19.75
C ARG A 210 -12.05 6.21 21.17
N ARG A 211 -11.90 5.02 21.79
CA ARG A 211 -11.15 4.87 23.03
C ARG A 211 -9.66 4.83 22.70
N ILE A 212 -8.92 5.83 23.15
CA ILE A 212 -7.48 5.98 22.87
C ILE A 212 -6.70 6.04 24.18
N LEU A 213 -5.44 5.60 24.16
CA LEU A 213 -4.52 5.73 25.29
C LEU A 213 -3.75 7.05 25.14
N ILE A 214 -3.73 7.87 26.19
CA ILE A 214 -3.02 9.15 26.22
C ILE A 214 -2.01 9.17 27.38
N THR A 215 -0.85 9.76 27.12
CA THR A 215 0.15 10.11 28.13
C THR A 215 -0.38 11.24 29.03
N GLY A 216 -0.36 11.00 30.33
CA GLY A 216 -0.73 11.96 31.36
C GLY A 216 0.49 12.62 32.00
N ASP A 217 0.34 12.99 33.27
CA ASP A 217 1.36 13.73 34.00
C ASP A 217 2.58 12.87 34.33
N ARG A 218 3.73 13.55 34.40
CA ARG A 218 4.99 12.97 34.84
C ARG A 218 4.91 12.60 36.32
N ILE A 219 5.28 11.38 36.65
CA ILE A 219 5.37 10.89 38.02
C ILE A 219 6.71 11.32 38.60
N LYS A 220 6.65 11.98 39.76
CA LYS A 220 7.83 12.47 40.48
C LYS A 220 8.17 11.61 41.69
N ASP A 221 7.17 10.94 42.24
CA ASP A 221 7.29 10.06 43.40
C ASP A 221 7.03 8.62 42.95
N PHE A 222 8.07 7.80 43.01
CA PHE A 222 8.00 6.39 42.61
C PHE A 222 7.62 5.46 43.77
N GLU A 223 7.47 5.96 45.00
CA GLU A 223 7.13 5.14 46.17
C GLU A 223 5.80 4.38 46.02
N ASN A 224 4.89 4.94 45.22
CA ASN A 224 3.58 4.37 44.95
C ASN A 224 3.58 3.42 43.74
N ILE A 225 4.70 3.29 43.01
CA ILE A 225 4.84 2.33 41.91
C ILE A 225 5.33 0.99 42.49
N SER A 226 4.36 0.16 42.89
CA SER A 226 4.61 -1.17 43.45
C SER A 226 3.59 -2.19 42.95
N GLY A 227 4.00 -3.46 42.93
CA GLY A 227 3.15 -4.57 42.49
C GLY A 227 3.62 -5.22 41.17
N LEU A 228 2.70 -5.94 40.53
CA LEU A 228 2.96 -6.66 39.28
C LEU A 228 2.41 -5.90 38.08
N TYR A 229 3.26 -5.74 37.06
CA TYR A 229 2.98 -4.96 35.88
C TYR A 229 3.22 -5.76 34.62
N ASP A 230 2.30 -5.65 33.68
CA ASP A 230 2.42 -6.23 32.35
C ASP A 230 2.93 -5.18 31.37
N ASN A 231 4.02 -5.49 30.65
CA ASN A 231 4.43 -4.68 29.50
C ASN A 231 3.49 -4.97 28.33
N ILE A 232 2.63 -4.00 28.01
CA ILE A 232 1.61 -4.13 26.96
C ILE A 232 2.10 -3.70 25.57
N GLY A 233 3.37 -3.30 25.45
CA GLY A 233 4.01 -2.99 24.18
C GLY A 233 4.81 -1.69 24.21
N GLU A 234 5.40 -1.40 23.06
CA GLU A 234 6.20 -0.20 22.82
C GLU A 234 5.37 0.86 22.10
N PHE A 235 5.38 2.09 22.62
CA PHE A 235 4.55 3.18 22.11
C PHE A 235 5.38 4.44 21.85
N HIS A 236 4.97 5.18 20.83
CA HIS A 236 5.36 6.57 20.62
C HIS A 236 4.33 7.50 21.23
N VAL A 237 4.79 8.63 21.78
CA VAL A 237 3.90 9.75 22.11
C VAL A 237 3.81 10.67 20.89
N LEU A 238 2.59 11.02 20.51
CA LEU A 238 2.35 11.98 19.44
C LEU A 238 2.54 13.42 19.93
N ASP A 239 3.30 14.24 19.20
CA ASP A 239 3.59 15.62 19.61
C ASP A 239 2.55 16.67 19.13
N ALA A 240 1.71 16.30 18.15
CA ALA A 240 0.72 17.15 17.51
C ALA A 240 -0.49 16.34 16.99
N ASN A 241 -1.63 17.00 16.75
CA ASN A 241 -2.79 16.35 16.13
C ASN A 241 -2.50 16.03 14.65
N ILE A 242 -2.74 14.80 14.19
CA ILE A 242 -2.55 14.40 12.78
C ILE A 242 -3.45 13.23 12.40
N ASN A 243 -4.05 13.27 11.19
CA ASN A 243 -4.74 12.13 10.53
C ASN A 243 -5.65 11.28 11.45
N GLY A 244 -6.50 11.93 12.25
CA GLY A 244 -7.41 11.22 13.16
C GLY A 244 -6.73 10.66 14.42
N PHE A 245 -5.60 11.24 14.80
CA PHE A 245 -4.90 11.06 16.07
C PHE A 245 -4.72 12.43 16.76
N VAL A 246 -4.59 12.42 18.08
CA VAL A 246 -4.44 13.64 18.88
C VAL A 246 -3.09 13.70 19.59
N LYS A 247 -2.63 14.92 19.86
CA LYS A 247 -1.44 15.20 20.65
C LYS A 247 -1.50 14.48 22.00
N GLY A 248 -0.40 13.87 22.41
CA GLY A 248 -0.28 13.09 23.64
C GLY A 248 -0.79 11.66 23.52
N GLN A 249 -1.38 11.27 22.38
CA GLN A 249 -1.81 9.89 22.16
C GLN A 249 -0.60 8.95 22.08
N LEU A 250 -0.71 7.82 22.78
CA LEU A 250 0.23 6.71 22.73
C LEU A 250 -0.13 5.80 21.56
N ILE A 251 0.75 5.75 20.56
CA ILE A 251 0.59 4.95 19.35
C ILE A 251 1.57 3.81 19.39
N ASN A 252 1.06 2.58 19.31
CA ASN A 252 1.89 1.39 19.30
C ASN A 252 2.87 1.44 18.09
N LYS A 253 4.14 1.16 18.34
CA LYS A 253 5.23 1.18 17.35
C LYS A 253 4.89 0.39 16.09
N ASP A 254 4.27 -0.77 16.21
CA ASP A 254 3.94 -1.65 15.09
C ASP A 254 2.74 -1.12 14.29
N SER A 255 1.90 -0.28 14.91
CA SER A 255 0.74 0.34 14.23
C SER A 255 1.13 1.47 13.28
N ILE A 256 2.31 2.06 13.45
CA ILE A 256 2.82 3.15 12.59
C ILE A 256 3.23 2.63 11.22
N ILE A 257 3.69 1.39 11.14
CA ILE A 257 4.19 0.77 9.90
C ILE A 257 3.06 0.48 8.90
N ASN A 258 1.82 0.32 9.39
CA ASN A 258 0.68 -0.07 8.57
C ASN A 258 -0.21 1.09 8.07
N LYS A 259 0.05 2.34 8.48
CA LYS A 259 -0.65 3.52 7.97
C LYS A 259 0.32 4.42 7.20
N SER A 260 0.31 4.29 5.88
CA SER A 260 1.12 5.02 4.89
C SER A 260 1.03 6.56 4.91
N GLU A 261 0.29 7.12 5.87
CA GLU A 261 -0.14 8.53 5.91
C GLU A 261 0.66 9.40 6.88
N ILE A 262 1.49 8.83 7.77
CA ILE A 262 2.28 9.61 8.73
C ILE A 262 3.78 9.42 8.47
N LYS A 263 4.33 10.26 7.60
CA LYS A 263 5.70 10.11 7.05
C LYS A 263 6.80 10.83 7.83
N SER A 264 6.50 11.49 8.95
CA SER A 264 7.48 12.33 9.65
C SER A 264 7.90 11.74 10.99
N THR A 265 9.17 11.35 11.11
CA THR A 265 9.81 10.98 12.38
C THR A 265 9.82 12.12 13.40
N ARG A 266 9.63 13.38 12.95
CA ARG A 266 9.61 14.56 13.82
C ARG A 266 8.33 14.69 14.64
N ILE A 267 7.25 13.98 14.26
CA ILE A 267 5.94 14.04 14.92
C ILE A 267 5.86 13.03 16.08
N TYR A 268 6.80 12.09 16.11
CA TYR A 268 6.82 11.01 17.09
C TYR A 268 7.91 11.25 18.12
N GLY A 269 7.54 11.16 19.40
CA GLY A 269 8.48 11.06 20.50
C GLY A 269 9.27 9.75 20.50
N PRO A 270 10.19 9.59 21.48
CA PRO A 270 10.92 8.34 21.67
C PRO A 270 9.97 7.15 21.86
N ILE A 271 10.47 5.95 21.57
CA ILE A 271 9.75 4.70 21.78
C ILE A 271 10.04 4.22 23.19
N TYR A 272 9.00 4.06 23.99
CA TYR A 272 9.14 3.53 25.33
C TYR A 272 8.01 2.53 25.65
N PRO A 273 8.26 1.58 26.56
CA PRO A 273 7.26 0.63 27.00
C PRO A 273 6.11 1.30 27.76
N VAL A 274 4.91 0.74 27.59
CA VAL A 274 3.78 1.01 28.46
C VAL A 274 3.56 -0.20 29.36
N LEU A 275 3.55 0.05 30.67
CA LEU A 275 3.24 -0.92 31.69
C LEU A 275 1.77 -0.78 32.11
N LYS A 276 1.13 -1.90 32.42
CA LYS A 276 -0.20 -1.94 33.04
C LYS A 276 -0.10 -2.66 34.37
N ASN A 277 -0.45 -2.00 35.47
CA ASN A 277 -0.58 -2.65 36.77
C ASN A 277 -1.70 -3.70 36.70
N ARG A 278 -1.42 -4.93 37.13
CA ARG A 278 -2.38 -6.05 37.07
C ARG A 278 -3.57 -5.88 38.00
N GLU A 279 -3.36 -5.27 39.16
CA GLU A 279 -4.37 -5.12 40.21
C GLU A 279 -5.18 -3.84 39.98
N THR A 280 -4.50 -2.70 39.83
CA THR A 280 -5.15 -1.38 39.73
C THR A 280 -5.61 -1.04 38.32
N ASN A 281 -5.14 -1.77 37.30
CA ASN A 281 -5.32 -1.44 35.88
C ASN A 281 -4.76 -0.07 35.47
N GLU A 282 -3.90 0.56 36.29
CA GLU A 282 -3.22 1.80 35.95
C GLU A 282 -2.16 1.57 34.88
N TYR A 283 -1.97 2.57 34.02
CA TYR A 283 -0.99 2.51 32.94
C TYR A 283 0.14 3.51 33.18
N PHE A 284 1.35 3.11 32.83
CA PHE A 284 2.55 3.92 32.97
C PHE A 284 3.38 3.85 31.71
N TYR A 285 3.70 5.00 31.13
CA TYR A 285 4.63 5.12 30.00
C TYR A 285 6.01 5.45 30.56
N THR A 286 7.00 4.58 30.33
CA THR A 286 8.27 4.62 31.07
C THR A 286 9.46 4.29 30.20
N ASP A 287 10.59 4.98 30.37
CA ASP A 287 11.84 4.59 29.72
C ASP A 287 12.36 3.21 30.19
N TYR A 288 13.29 2.63 29.42
CA TYR A 288 13.90 1.34 29.73
C TYR A 288 14.84 1.38 30.93
N ASP A 289 15.39 2.55 31.24
CA ASP A 289 16.28 2.73 32.39
C ASP A 289 15.50 2.52 33.70
N PHE A 290 14.25 2.99 33.78
CA PHE A 290 13.37 2.72 34.91
C PHE A 290 13.11 1.22 35.09
N LEU A 291 12.83 0.48 34.01
CA LEU A 291 12.65 -0.97 34.08
C LEU A 291 13.90 -1.68 34.58
N ARG A 292 15.07 -1.29 34.07
CA ARG A 292 16.36 -1.89 34.45
C ARG A 292 16.70 -1.63 35.91
N GLU A 293 16.36 -0.44 36.41
CA GLU A 293 16.71 -0.04 37.77
C GLU A 293 15.70 -0.55 38.79
N PHE A 294 14.41 -0.46 38.52
CA PHE A 294 13.38 -0.74 39.53
C PHE A 294 12.60 -2.04 39.29
N GLY A 295 12.60 -2.54 38.05
CA GLY A 295 11.80 -3.67 37.65
C GLY A 295 12.56 -5.00 37.71
N VAL A 296 11.98 -5.99 38.39
CA VAL A 296 12.41 -7.39 38.26
C VAL A 296 11.62 -8.04 37.14
N ASN A 297 12.27 -8.35 36.02
CA ASN A 297 11.65 -9.10 34.93
C ASN A 297 11.38 -10.55 35.37
N ASN A 298 10.11 -10.88 35.62
CA ASN A 298 9.71 -12.17 36.18
C ASN A 298 10.00 -13.34 35.24
N VAL A 299 9.84 -13.15 33.93
CA VAL A 299 10.14 -14.18 32.93
C VAL A 299 11.63 -14.53 32.99
N MET A 300 12.50 -13.52 33.06
CA MET A 300 13.94 -13.74 33.19
C MET A 300 14.31 -14.35 34.53
N ARG A 301 13.68 -13.93 35.64
CA ARG A 301 13.88 -14.53 36.96
C ARG A 301 13.52 -16.01 36.97
N GLU A 302 12.34 -16.36 36.47
CA GLU A 302 11.87 -17.74 36.36
C GLU A 302 12.80 -18.58 35.49
N TYR A 303 13.27 -18.02 34.37
CA TYR A 303 14.21 -18.67 33.48
C TYR A 303 15.56 -18.95 34.17
N VAL A 304 16.12 -17.96 34.87
CA VAL A 304 17.37 -18.11 35.64
C VAL A 304 17.24 -19.16 36.74
N GLU A 305 16.13 -19.16 37.48
CA GLU A 305 15.87 -20.18 38.51
C GLU A 305 15.63 -21.57 37.90
N LEU A 306 15.01 -21.66 36.73
CA LEU A 306 14.86 -22.91 35.99
C LEU A 306 16.22 -23.47 35.56
N LEU A 307 17.10 -22.63 35.01
CA LEU A 307 18.46 -23.01 34.64
C LEU A 307 19.26 -23.47 35.86
N LYS A 308 19.23 -22.70 36.95
CA LYS A 308 19.94 -22.99 38.20
C LYS A 308 19.53 -24.34 38.80
N ARG A 309 18.22 -24.63 38.88
CA ARG A 309 17.70 -25.91 39.38
C ARG A 309 18.13 -27.11 38.55
N ASN A 310 18.45 -26.90 37.27
CA ASN A 310 18.91 -27.94 36.34
C ASN A 310 20.44 -27.96 36.17
N GLY A 311 21.19 -27.33 37.07
CA GLY A 311 22.66 -27.39 37.07
C GLY A 311 23.34 -26.45 36.08
N PHE A 312 22.62 -25.44 35.56
CA PHE A 312 23.16 -24.41 34.68
C PHE A 312 23.20 -23.06 35.39
N PRO A 313 24.22 -22.80 36.23
CA PRO A 313 24.35 -21.49 36.84
C PRO A 313 24.52 -20.42 35.76
N SER A 314 23.96 -19.25 35.99
CA SER A 314 23.98 -18.16 35.01
C SER A 314 24.41 -16.85 35.66
N ARG A 315 24.94 -15.94 34.84
CA ARG A 315 25.34 -14.60 35.26
C ARG A 315 24.91 -13.59 34.22
N PHE A 316 24.64 -12.37 34.65
CA PHE A 316 24.46 -11.25 33.75
C PHE A 316 25.78 -10.51 33.52
N ASP A 317 25.95 -9.99 32.32
CA ASP A 317 26.99 -9.06 31.92
C ASP A 317 26.31 -7.93 31.14
N GLY A 318 26.02 -6.81 31.82
CA GLY A 318 25.02 -5.86 31.36
C GLY A 318 23.67 -6.54 31.13
N ASP A 319 23.10 -6.35 29.93
CA ASP A 319 21.81 -6.93 29.54
C ASP A 319 21.93 -8.35 28.96
N ILE A 320 23.14 -8.93 28.94
CA ILE A 320 23.40 -10.24 28.35
C ILE A 320 23.45 -11.31 29.44
N LEU A 321 22.59 -12.33 29.32
CA LEU A 321 22.63 -13.52 30.16
C LEU A 321 23.63 -14.54 29.60
N TYR A 322 24.59 -14.95 30.42
CA TYR A 322 25.53 -16.04 30.15
C TYR A 322 25.19 -17.26 31.00
N ILE A 323 25.10 -18.41 30.34
CA ILE A 323 24.84 -19.72 30.93
C ILE A 323 26.16 -20.47 31.04
N LYS A 324 26.54 -20.88 32.26
CA LYS A 324 27.75 -21.66 32.48
C LYS A 324 27.52 -23.13 32.14
N THR A 325 28.45 -23.73 31.41
CA THR A 325 28.49 -25.15 31.04
C THR A 325 29.83 -25.74 31.46
N SER A 326 29.98 -27.06 31.37
CA SER A 326 31.26 -27.74 31.62
C SER A 326 32.36 -27.38 30.61
N LYS A 327 32.01 -26.77 29.47
CA LYS A 327 32.96 -26.43 28.40
C LYS A 327 33.17 -24.92 28.22
N GLY A 328 32.53 -24.10 29.04
CA GLY A 328 32.66 -22.64 29.00
C GLY A 328 31.35 -21.92 29.30
N GLU A 329 31.20 -20.72 28.78
CA GLU A 329 29.97 -19.94 28.89
C GLU A 329 29.30 -19.83 27.53
N VAL A 330 27.97 -19.95 27.53
CA VAL A 330 27.13 -19.79 26.35
C VAL A 330 26.23 -18.58 26.58
N ARG A 331 26.25 -17.63 25.64
CA ARG A 331 25.30 -16.53 25.64
C ARG A 331 23.89 -17.08 25.44
N ALA A 332 22.96 -16.73 26.32
CA ALA A 332 21.57 -17.10 26.18
C ALA A 332 20.96 -16.41 24.94
N THR A 333 20.29 -17.19 24.12
CA THR A 333 19.59 -16.74 22.91
C THR A 333 18.19 -17.36 22.88
N TYR A 334 17.33 -16.83 22.01
CA TYR A 334 15.93 -17.25 21.95
C TYR A 334 15.76 -18.75 21.66
N ASP A 335 16.57 -19.33 20.78
CA ASP A 335 16.57 -20.78 20.50
C ASP A 335 16.89 -21.61 21.76
N ILE A 336 17.82 -21.16 22.60
CA ILE A 336 18.16 -21.84 23.86
C ILE A 336 16.99 -21.73 24.84
N TYR A 337 16.39 -20.54 24.95
CA TYR A 337 15.24 -20.31 25.80
C TYR A 337 14.06 -21.24 25.44
N GLU A 338 13.72 -21.34 24.15
CA GLU A 338 12.64 -22.19 23.65
C GLU A 338 12.89 -23.68 23.91
N GLN A 339 14.13 -24.15 23.76
CA GLN A 339 14.50 -25.54 24.06
C GLN A 339 14.44 -25.84 25.56
N VAL A 340 14.92 -24.92 26.40
CA VAL A 340 14.81 -25.05 27.86
C VAL A 340 13.35 -25.07 28.32
N LYS A 341 12.47 -24.26 27.72
CA LYS A 341 11.03 -24.32 27.99
C LYS A 341 10.39 -25.67 27.64
N LYS A 342 10.94 -26.36 26.64
CA LYS A 342 10.54 -27.73 26.26
C LYS A 342 11.23 -28.81 27.10
N ASN A 343 11.84 -28.43 28.23
CA ASN A 343 12.65 -29.29 29.10
C ASN A 343 13.87 -29.93 28.40
N ASN A 344 14.32 -29.40 27.26
CA ASN A 344 15.51 -29.87 26.55
C ASN A 344 16.76 -29.08 26.99
N PHE A 345 17.20 -29.31 28.23
CA PHE A 345 18.40 -28.68 28.77
C PHE A 345 19.70 -29.15 28.11
N ASN A 346 19.71 -30.37 27.54
CA ASN A 346 20.89 -30.90 26.84
C ASN A 346 21.27 -30.05 25.61
N TYR A 347 20.31 -29.34 25.03
CA TYR A 347 20.56 -28.39 23.94
C TYR A 347 21.63 -27.35 24.30
N ILE A 348 21.69 -26.86 25.55
CA ILE A 348 22.73 -25.92 26.00
C ILE A 348 24.13 -26.52 25.81
N ASN A 349 24.29 -27.81 26.17
CA ASN A 349 25.54 -28.53 26.02
C ASN A 349 25.88 -28.81 24.55
N GLU A 350 24.88 -29.10 23.73
CA GLU A 350 25.06 -29.26 22.27
C GLU A 350 25.54 -27.95 21.63
N ILE A 351 24.91 -26.82 21.96
CA ILE A 351 25.33 -25.49 21.49
C ILE A 351 26.75 -25.18 21.96
N SER A 352 27.07 -25.45 23.23
CA SER A 352 28.42 -25.24 23.77
C SER A 352 29.48 -26.04 22.98
N ARG A 353 29.17 -27.30 22.59
CA ARG A 353 30.04 -28.11 21.72
C ARG A 353 30.14 -27.54 20.31
N SER A 354 29.02 -27.10 19.73
CA SER A 354 28.98 -26.47 18.41
C SER A 354 29.85 -25.22 18.36
N ILE A 355 29.80 -24.35 19.38
CA ILE A 355 30.63 -23.14 19.46
C ILE A 355 32.12 -23.50 19.44
N ILE A 356 32.54 -24.50 20.21
CA ILE A 356 33.94 -24.95 20.23
C ILE A 356 34.34 -25.52 18.88
N ARG A 357 33.49 -26.35 18.27
CA ARG A 357 33.76 -26.92 16.94
C ARG A 357 33.81 -25.83 15.87
N PHE A 358 32.95 -24.83 15.94
CA PHE A 358 32.95 -23.68 15.05
C PHE A 358 34.29 -22.93 15.14
N LYS A 359 34.74 -22.57 16.35
CA LYS A 359 36.03 -21.92 16.56
C LYS A 359 37.19 -22.73 15.98
N GLN A 360 37.16 -24.06 16.13
CA GLN A 360 38.15 -24.95 15.51
C GLN A 360 38.11 -24.91 13.99
N LEU A 361 36.92 -24.97 13.38
CA LEU A 361 36.73 -24.95 11.92
C LEU A 361 37.15 -23.60 11.32
N VAL A 362 36.81 -22.48 11.97
CA VAL A 362 37.27 -21.14 11.57
C VAL A 362 38.79 -21.02 11.69
N LYS A 363 39.38 -21.58 12.75
CA LYS A 363 40.85 -21.63 12.86
C LYS A 363 41.49 -22.45 11.72
N GLN A 364 40.83 -23.53 11.28
CA GLN A 364 41.28 -24.34 10.15
C GLN A 364 41.08 -23.65 8.79
N SER A 365 40.08 -22.77 8.67
CA SER A 365 39.83 -22.04 7.42
C SER A 365 40.82 -20.91 7.20
N LYS A 366 41.37 -20.30 8.26
CA LYS A 366 42.28 -19.16 8.15
C LYS A 366 43.44 -19.35 7.15
N PRO A 367 44.23 -20.45 7.18
CA PRO A 367 45.27 -20.68 6.17
C PRO A 367 44.75 -20.90 4.74
N LEU A 368 43.47 -21.28 4.57
CA LEU A 368 42.85 -21.41 3.25
C LEU A 368 42.48 -20.04 2.67
N ILE A 369 42.14 -19.05 3.50
CA ILE A 369 41.87 -17.67 3.06
C ILE A 369 43.07 -17.15 2.25
N ASP A 370 44.27 -17.23 2.85
CA ASP A 370 45.52 -16.78 2.23
C ASP A 370 45.84 -17.53 0.93
N LYS A 371 45.63 -18.84 0.92
CA LYS A 371 45.87 -19.69 -0.27
C LYS A 371 44.92 -19.31 -1.40
N LEU A 372 43.62 -19.24 -1.12
CA LEU A 372 42.59 -18.92 -2.10
C LEU A 372 42.79 -17.52 -2.68
N ALA A 373 43.09 -16.53 -1.83
CA ALA A 373 43.44 -15.18 -2.27
C ALA A 373 44.70 -15.17 -3.17
N SER A 374 45.73 -15.94 -2.80
CA SER A 374 46.94 -16.10 -3.60
C SER A 374 46.67 -16.73 -4.97
N HIS A 375 45.78 -17.72 -5.05
CA HIS A 375 45.35 -18.30 -6.33
C HIS A 375 44.56 -17.30 -7.18
N TYR A 376 43.61 -16.59 -6.57
CA TYR A 376 42.83 -15.55 -7.24
C TYR A 376 43.73 -14.45 -7.82
N ASN A 377 44.75 -14.01 -7.08
CA ASN A 377 45.71 -13.02 -7.56
C ASN A 377 46.54 -13.53 -8.75
N ALA A 378 46.96 -14.80 -8.75
CA ALA A 378 47.65 -15.39 -9.89
C ALA A 378 46.75 -15.49 -11.14
N HIS A 379 45.46 -15.77 -10.94
CA HIS A 379 44.48 -15.73 -12.03
C HIS A 379 44.32 -14.30 -12.59
N LYS A 380 44.11 -13.31 -11.71
CA LYS A 380 43.97 -11.91 -12.09
C LYS A 380 45.18 -11.37 -12.84
N ASN A 381 46.38 -11.82 -12.48
CA ASN A 381 47.65 -11.40 -13.08
C ASN A 381 48.07 -12.26 -14.28
N PHE A 382 47.22 -13.18 -14.77
CA PHE A 382 47.51 -14.09 -15.88
C PHE A 382 48.76 -14.98 -15.67
N THR A 383 49.12 -15.28 -14.42
CA THR A 383 50.25 -16.17 -14.05
C THR A 383 49.80 -17.55 -13.59
N MET A 384 48.53 -17.91 -13.86
CA MET A 384 47.95 -19.19 -13.47
C MET A 384 48.46 -20.34 -14.35
N THR A 385 49.15 -21.31 -13.75
CA THR A 385 49.54 -22.56 -14.41
C THR A 385 48.48 -23.65 -14.22
N THR A 386 48.48 -24.68 -15.08
CA THR A 386 47.56 -25.84 -14.95
C THR A 386 47.70 -26.57 -13.61
N SER A 387 48.94 -26.69 -13.11
CA SER A 387 49.21 -27.26 -11.78
C SER A 387 48.60 -26.39 -10.67
N ARG A 388 48.79 -25.07 -10.74
CA ARG A 388 48.23 -24.13 -9.76
C ARG A 388 46.71 -24.08 -9.79
N LEU A 389 46.10 -24.19 -10.97
CA LEU A 389 44.64 -24.27 -11.13
C LEU A 389 44.07 -25.55 -10.47
N THR A 390 44.75 -26.68 -10.64
CA THR A 390 44.37 -27.94 -9.96
C THR A 390 44.43 -27.79 -8.44
N THR A 391 45.51 -27.19 -7.92
CA THR A 391 45.64 -26.88 -6.49
C THR A 391 44.54 -25.94 -6.00
N TRP A 392 44.22 -24.89 -6.77
CA TRP A 392 43.16 -23.94 -6.42
C TRP A 392 41.80 -24.63 -6.29
N LYS A 393 41.43 -25.50 -7.24
CA LYS A 393 40.19 -26.29 -7.17
C LYS A 393 40.16 -27.20 -5.94
N ASN A 394 41.28 -27.83 -5.59
CA ASN A 394 41.37 -28.70 -4.41
C ASN A 394 41.24 -27.92 -3.11
N ASP A 395 41.87 -26.76 -2.99
CA ASP A 395 41.76 -25.91 -1.80
C ASP A 395 40.36 -25.28 -1.69
N ALA A 396 39.70 -24.97 -2.81
CA ALA A 396 38.29 -24.55 -2.82
C ALA A 396 37.36 -25.69 -2.34
N LYS A 397 37.59 -26.94 -2.74
CA LYS A 397 36.86 -28.11 -2.23
C LYS A 397 37.03 -28.29 -0.72
N LYS A 398 38.26 -28.19 -0.21
CA LYS A 398 38.51 -28.23 1.25
C LYS A 398 37.79 -27.09 1.98
N GLY A 399 37.79 -25.89 1.41
CA GLY A 399 37.00 -24.78 1.93
C GLY A 399 35.50 -25.11 1.99
N GLN A 400 34.96 -25.67 0.92
CA GLN A 400 33.56 -26.09 0.89
C GLN A 400 33.24 -27.18 1.92
N GLU A 401 34.14 -28.14 2.15
CA GLU A 401 34.00 -29.16 3.19
C GLU A 401 33.93 -28.55 4.60
N ILE A 402 34.80 -27.56 4.89
CA ILE A 402 34.77 -26.83 6.17
C ILE A 402 33.45 -26.06 6.30
N LEU A 403 33.01 -25.37 5.24
CA LEU A 403 31.73 -24.65 5.25
C LEU A 403 30.55 -25.60 5.50
N ASN A 404 30.53 -26.77 4.86
CA ASN A 404 29.48 -27.77 5.07
C ASN A 404 29.49 -28.28 6.53
N GLN A 405 30.66 -28.48 7.13
CA GLN A 405 30.77 -28.84 8.55
C GLN A 405 30.31 -27.73 9.48
N ILE A 406 30.54 -26.45 9.12
CA ILE A 406 30.03 -25.31 9.88
C ILE A 406 28.49 -25.26 9.80
N LYS A 407 27.91 -25.42 8.60
CA LYS A 407 26.46 -25.42 8.39
C LYS A 407 25.73 -26.57 9.10
N SER A 408 26.41 -27.68 9.36
CA SER A 408 25.83 -28.83 10.08
C SER A 408 25.92 -28.74 11.60
N LEU A 409 26.54 -27.68 12.15
CA LEU A 409 26.63 -27.50 13.59
C LEU A 409 25.25 -27.21 14.19
N LYS A 410 24.97 -27.85 15.33
CA LYS A 410 23.70 -27.65 16.04
C LYS A 410 23.51 -26.18 16.39
N GLY A 411 22.35 -25.64 16.04
CA GLY A 411 22.00 -24.23 16.24
C GLY A 411 22.57 -23.26 15.20
N ASN A 412 23.27 -23.75 14.16
CA ASN A 412 23.76 -22.98 13.01
C ASN A 412 23.07 -23.39 11.69
N GLU A 413 21.85 -23.93 11.80
CA GLU A 413 20.97 -24.27 10.69
C GLU A 413 20.54 -22.97 9.97
N GLU A 414 20.27 -22.97 8.65
CA GLU A 414 20.09 -21.74 7.84
C GLU A 414 19.04 -20.76 8.36
N GLU A 415 18.04 -21.22 9.13
CA GLU A 415 17.02 -20.36 9.75
C GLU A 415 17.48 -19.68 11.06
N ILE A 416 18.64 -20.05 11.62
CA ILE A 416 19.10 -19.69 12.98
C ILE A 416 20.53 -19.08 12.96
N SER A 417 21.15 -18.91 11.78
CA SER A 417 22.57 -18.49 11.65
C SER A 417 22.91 -17.20 12.41
N ASP A 418 22.01 -16.21 12.41
CA ASP A 418 22.21 -14.93 13.10
C ASP A 418 22.27 -15.10 14.62
N TYR A 419 21.49 -16.02 15.19
CA TYR A 419 21.55 -16.34 16.61
C TYR A 419 22.82 -17.09 16.96
N PHE A 420 23.34 -17.92 16.06
CA PHE A 420 24.59 -18.64 16.27
C PHE A 420 25.77 -17.68 16.36
N LEU A 421 25.90 -16.74 15.41
CA LEU A 421 26.99 -15.77 15.40
C LEU A 421 26.99 -14.85 16.63
N ARG A 422 25.82 -14.54 17.20
CA ARG A 422 25.71 -13.76 18.47
C ARG A 422 26.37 -14.47 19.67
N LYS A 423 26.62 -15.77 19.58
CA LYS A 423 27.28 -16.61 20.61
C LYS A 423 28.80 -16.70 20.41
N ILE A 424 29.32 -16.14 19.32
CA ILE A 424 30.73 -16.18 18.93
C ILE A 424 31.37 -14.80 19.19
N ASP A 425 32.66 -14.78 19.52
CA ASP A 425 33.42 -13.54 19.66
C ASP A 425 33.63 -12.85 18.29
N ASN A 426 33.70 -11.52 18.28
CA ASN A 426 33.79 -10.72 17.06
C ASN A 426 34.95 -11.15 16.17
N THR A 427 36.13 -11.42 16.74
CA THR A 427 37.31 -11.84 15.99
C THR A 427 37.07 -13.14 15.22
N THR A 428 36.47 -14.15 15.86
CA THR A 428 36.14 -15.40 15.17
C THR A 428 35.06 -15.17 14.10
N ALA A 429 34.07 -14.32 14.37
CA ALA A 429 33.02 -13.99 13.40
C ALA A 429 33.57 -13.27 12.16
N GLU A 430 34.48 -12.31 12.33
CA GLU A 430 35.16 -11.59 11.24
C GLU A 430 35.94 -12.55 10.33
N ILE A 431 36.74 -13.46 10.90
CA ILE A 431 37.49 -14.47 10.13
C ILE A 431 36.53 -15.38 9.35
N TYR A 432 35.39 -15.74 9.94
CA TYR A 432 34.38 -16.56 9.26
C TYR A 432 33.75 -15.82 8.07
N ILE A 433 33.43 -14.53 8.23
CA ILE A 433 32.87 -13.69 7.15
C ILE A 433 33.89 -13.57 6.01
N GLU A 434 35.15 -13.24 6.33
CA GLU A 434 36.24 -13.17 5.34
C GLU A 434 36.40 -14.50 4.59
N PHE A 435 36.37 -15.62 5.32
CA PHE A 435 36.42 -16.95 4.72
C PHE A 435 35.27 -17.21 3.74
N LEU A 436 34.03 -16.83 4.10
CA LEU A 436 32.88 -16.97 3.21
C LEU A 436 33.04 -16.14 1.94
N GLU A 437 33.46 -14.89 2.07
CA GLU A 437 33.65 -13.98 0.93
C GLU A 437 34.69 -14.52 -0.05
N VAL A 438 35.87 -14.91 0.46
CA VAL A 438 36.97 -15.44 -0.35
C VAL A 438 36.61 -16.77 -1.00
N LEU A 439 35.93 -17.67 -0.28
CA LEU A 439 35.50 -18.95 -0.82
C LEU A 439 34.43 -18.79 -1.90
N ASN A 440 33.42 -17.95 -1.66
CA ASN A 440 32.36 -17.69 -2.64
C ASN A 440 32.91 -17.02 -3.90
N GLY A 441 33.77 -16.00 -3.74
CA GLY A 441 34.44 -15.35 -4.86
C GLY A 441 35.29 -16.34 -5.67
N THR A 442 36.03 -17.21 -4.98
CA THR A 442 36.78 -18.31 -5.63
C THR A 442 35.88 -19.21 -6.45
N LYS A 443 34.76 -19.67 -5.89
CA LYS A 443 33.84 -20.59 -6.56
C LYS A 443 33.24 -19.98 -7.81
N VAL A 444 32.85 -18.71 -7.76
CA VAL A 444 32.33 -17.98 -8.93
C VAL A 444 33.35 -17.98 -10.07
N VAL A 445 34.62 -17.71 -9.79
CA VAL A 445 35.68 -17.71 -10.81
C VAL A 445 35.95 -19.11 -11.36
N LEU A 446 35.89 -20.13 -10.51
CA LEU A 446 36.14 -21.52 -10.89
C LEU A 446 34.92 -22.20 -11.55
N GLY A 447 33.73 -21.59 -11.49
CA GLY A 447 32.48 -22.19 -11.94
C GLY A 447 32.04 -23.40 -11.10
N MET A 448 32.17 -23.29 -9.76
CA MET A 448 31.93 -24.37 -8.78
C MET A 448 30.74 -24.14 -7.85
#